data_AF-A0A968E286-F1
#
_entry.id   AF-A0A968E286-F1
#
_cell.length_a   1.000
_cell.length_b   1.000
_cell.length_c   1.000
_cell.angle_alpha   90.00
_cell.angle_beta   90.00
_cell.angle_gamma   90.00
#
_symmetry.space_group_name_H-M   'P 1'
#
loop_
_entity.id
_entity.type
_entity.pdbx_description
1 polymer ?
#
loop_
_entity_poly.entity_id
_entity_poly.type
_entity_poly.pdbx_seq_one_letter_code
_entity_poly.pdbx_strand_id
1 'polypeptide(L)' 'GDQPPVHYELLLRMQDEFGNMVAPGAFLPAAELYSLSTRLDRWVLTTAFEWLDNHPRHVEELSLCAINLSGHS' A
#
# COMPACT_ATOMS: atom_id res chain seq x y z
N GLY A 1 -17.48 -21.04 -13.24
CA GLY A 1 -18.11 -19.80 -13.69
C GLY A 1 -16.98 -18.83 -13.93
N ASP A 2 -16.94 -18.23 -15.11
CA ASP A 2 -15.86 -17.34 -15.55
C ASP A 2 -16.00 -16.00 -14.82
N GLN A 3 -15.56 -15.95 -13.56
CA GLN A 3 -15.51 -14.66 -12.86
C GLN A 3 -14.34 -13.87 -13.42
N PRO A 4 -14.56 -12.59 -13.80
CA PRO A 4 -13.49 -11.78 -14.33
C PRO A 4 -12.40 -11.62 -13.26
N PRO A 5 -11.12 -11.65 -13.67
CA PRO A 5 -10.00 -11.50 -12.75
C PRO A 5 -10.09 -10.20 -11.93
N VAL A 6 -9.65 -10.26 -10.68
CA VAL A 6 -9.75 -9.13 -9.75
C VAL A 6 -8.49 -8.27 -9.82
N HIS A 7 -8.67 -6.95 -9.83
CA HIS A 7 -7.59 -5.95 -9.79
C HIS A 7 -7.67 -5.15 -8.50
N TYR A 8 -6.53 -4.98 -7.81
CA TYR A 8 -6.41 -4.16 -6.62
C TYR A 8 -5.62 -2.91 -6.87
N GLU A 9 -6.01 -1.83 -6.20
CA GLU A 9 -5.21 -0.64 -5.99
C GLU A 9 -5.02 -0.46 -4.48
N LEU A 10 -3.78 -0.54 -4.02
CA LEU A 10 -3.44 -0.35 -2.61
C LEU A 10 -3.21 1.14 -2.34
N LEU A 11 -4.06 1.71 -1.50
CA LEU A 11 -4.03 3.12 -1.13
C LEU A 11 -3.52 3.28 0.30
N LEU A 12 -2.34 3.89 0.43
CA LEU A 12 -1.75 4.17 1.73
C LEU A 12 -2.63 5.11 2.56
N ARG A 13 -2.68 4.88 3.87
CA ARG A 13 -3.26 5.79 4.86
C ARG A 13 -2.40 5.75 6.12
N MET A 14 -2.36 6.85 6.85
CA MET A 14 -1.74 6.93 8.17
C MET A 14 -2.85 7.03 9.21
N GLN A 15 -2.71 6.35 10.34
CA GLN A 15 -3.55 6.59 11.51
C GLN A 15 -2.85 7.57 12.44
N ASP A 16 -3.51 8.67 12.81
CA ASP A 16 -2.96 9.62 13.78
C ASP A 16 -3.10 9.13 15.23
N GLU A 17 -2.58 9.92 16.17
CA GLU A 17 -2.63 9.63 17.62
C GLU A 17 -4.04 9.57 18.21
N PHE A 18 -5.03 10.14 17.51
CA PHE A 18 -6.44 10.12 17.89
C PHE A 18 -7.22 9.01 17.16
N GLY A 19 -6.54 8.21 16.35
CA GLY A 19 -7.12 7.13 15.58
C GLY A 19 -7.74 7.54 14.25
N ASN A 20 -7.60 8.80 13.82
CA ASN A 20 -8.16 9.27 12.54
C ASN A 20 -7.32 8.80 11.36
N MET A 21 -8.00 8.50 10.25
CA MET A 21 -7.34 8.16 9.00
C MET A 21 -6.91 9.43 8.25
N VAL A 22 -5.61 9.61 8.10
CA VAL A 22 -4.97 10.70 7.37
C VAL A 22 -4.60 10.24 5.96
N ALA A 23 -4.98 11.05 4.98
CA ALA A 23 -4.71 10.78 3.57
C ALA A 23 -3.22 11.04 3.20
N PRO A 24 -2.66 10.34 2.19
CA PRO A 24 -1.27 10.49 1.77
C PRO A 24 -0.81 11.93 1.52
N GLY A 25 -1.65 12.74 0.87
CA GLY A 25 -1.31 14.14 0.57
C GLY A 25 -0.98 14.99 1.80
N ALA A 26 -1.41 14.60 3.00
CA ALA A 26 -1.13 15.33 4.23
C ALA A 26 0.19 14.92 4.91
N PHE A 27 0.71 13.72 4.66
CA PHE A 27 1.92 13.23 5.36
C PHE A 27 3.08 12.84 4.43
N LEU A 28 2.83 12.52 3.16
CA LEU A 28 3.90 12.19 2.20
C LEU A 28 4.91 13.33 2.01
N PRO A 29 4.52 14.62 1.94
CA PRO A 29 5.51 15.71 1.87
C PRO A 29 6.44 15.73 3.09
N ALA A 30 5.92 15.42 4.29
CA ALA A 30 6.75 15.30 5.48
C ALA A 30 7.68 14.08 5.38
N ALA A 31 7.18 12.93 4.93
CA ALA A 31 7.99 11.73 4.72
C ALA A 31 9.16 11.99 3.74
N GLU A 32 8.94 12.76 2.69
CA GLU A 32 9.99 13.20 1.76
C GLU A 32 11.00 14.13 2.43
N LEU A 33 10.54 15.18 3.12
CA LEU A 33 11.40 16.13 3.83
C LEU A 33 12.33 15.44 4.85
N TYR A 34 11.83 14.41 5.52
CA TYR A 34 12.60 13.62 6.47
C TYR A 34 13.35 12.43 5.85
N SER A 35 13.39 12.32 4.51
CA SER A 35 14.05 11.22 3.78
C SER A 35 13.58 9.82 4.21
N LEU A 36 12.29 9.71 4.56
CA LEU A 36 11.65 8.47 4.98
C LEU A 36 10.96 7.73 3.83
N SER A 37 10.85 8.32 2.64
CA SER A 37 10.09 7.74 1.52
C SER A 37 10.53 6.32 1.15
N THR A 38 11.83 6.06 1.02
CA THR A 38 12.35 4.71 0.72
C THR A 38 12.04 3.71 1.84
N ARG A 39 12.08 4.14 3.10
CA ARG A 39 11.73 3.28 4.25
C ARG A 39 10.23 2.97 4.23
N LEU A 40 9.42 3.98 3.92
CA LEU A 40 7.97 3.85 3.81
C LEU A 40 7.59 2.91 2.67
N ASP A 41 8.18 3.06 1.48
CA ASP A 41 7.95 2.18 0.33
C ASP A 41 8.26 0.72 0.65
N ARG A 42 9.39 0.46 1.33
CA ARG A 42 9.74 -0.90 1.78
C ARG A 42 8.69 -1.44 2.75
N TRP A 43 8.26 -0.64 3.71
CA TRP A 43 7.23 -1.04 4.66
C TRP A 43 5.89 -1.33 3.95
N VAL A 44 5.50 -0.52 2.97
CA VAL A 44 4.29 -0.74 2.15
C VAL A 44 4.37 -2.07 1.42
N LEU A 45 5.48 -2.35 0.74
CA LEU A 45 5.68 -3.60 0.00
C LEU A 45 5.64 -4.81 0.93
N THR A 46 6.39 -4.77 2.03
CA THR A 46 6.39 -5.85 3.03
C THR A 46 4.98 -6.11 3.55
N THR A 47 4.26 -5.06 3.95
CA THR A 47 2.90 -5.18 4.48
C THR A 47 1.92 -5.73 3.43
N ALA A 48 2.05 -5.29 2.17
CA ALA A 48 1.21 -5.78 1.07
C ALA A 48 1.43 -7.28 0.81
N PHE A 49 2.69 -7.72 0.74
CA PHE A 49 3.02 -9.13 0.51
C PHE A 49 2.64 -10.00 1.72
N GLU A 50 2.89 -9.56 2.95
CA GLU A 50 2.43 -10.26 4.15
C GLU A 50 0.91 -10.40 4.17
N TRP A 51 0.18 -9.36 3.77
CA TRP A 51 -1.27 -9.44 3.67
C TRP A 51 -1.70 -10.46 2.60
N LEU A 52 -1.11 -10.44 1.40
CA LEU A 52 -1.43 -11.39 0.34
C LEU A 52 -1.11 -12.84 0.72
N ASP A 53 0.04 -13.08 1.37
CA ASP A 53 0.45 -14.41 1.86
C ASP A 53 -0.57 -14.99 2.85
N ASN A 54 -1.13 -14.13 3.71
CA ASN A 54 -2.17 -14.52 4.66
C ASN A 54 -3.58 -14.65 4.05
N HIS A 55 -3.76 -14.30 2.77
CA HIS A 55 -5.07 -14.27 2.10
C HIS A 55 -5.04 -15.02 0.74
N PRO A 56 -4.81 -16.34 0.74
CA PRO A 56 -4.57 -17.11 -0.50
C PRO A 56 -5.72 -17.05 -1.51
N ARG A 57 -6.99 -16.95 -1.06
CA ARG A 57 -8.13 -16.77 -1.96
C ARG A 57 -8.01 -15.48 -2.79
N HIS A 58 -7.57 -14.40 -2.17
CA HIS A 58 -7.37 -13.14 -2.88
C HIS A 58 -6.25 -13.29 -3.91
N VAL A 59 -5.19 -14.04 -3.60
CA VAL A 59 -4.10 -14.34 -4.55
C VAL A 59 -4.58 -15.18 -5.74
N GLU A 60 -5.42 -16.19 -5.50
CA GLU A 60 -6.00 -17.05 -6.56
C GLU A 60 -6.82 -16.25 -7.58
N GLU A 61 -7.49 -15.18 -7.13
CA GLU A 61 -8.38 -14.34 -7.95
C GLU A 61 -7.65 -13.09 -8.52
N LEU A 62 -6.47 -12.76 -8.02
CA LEU A 62 -5.74 -11.54 -8.32
C LEU A 62 -5.03 -11.61 -9.67
N SER A 63 -5.39 -10.72 -10.59
CA SER A 63 -4.67 -10.54 -11.85
C SER A 63 -3.69 -9.37 -11.83
N LEU A 64 -3.95 -8.34 -11.03
CA LEU A 64 -3.11 -7.15 -10.95
C LEU A 64 -3.26 -6.50 -9.57
N CYS A 65 -2.13 -6.09 -8.98
CA CYS A 65 -2.11 -5.23 -7.80
C CYS A 65 -1.25 -4.01 -8.10
N ALA A 66 -1.88 -2.84 -8.12
CA ALA A 66 -1.22 -1.55 -8.26
C ALA A 66 -0.84 -1.01 -6.87
N ILE A 67 0.43 -0.69 -6.70
CA ILE A 67 0.99 -0.06 -5.50
C ILE A 67 1.67 1.22 -5.94
N ASN A 68 1.26 2.35 -5.38
CA ASN A 68 1.91 3.63 -5.62
C ASN A 68 3.11 3.75 -4.68
N LEU A 69 4.31 3.92 -5.25
CA LEU A 69 5.56 4.11 -4.51
C LEU A 69 6.14 5.49 -4.80
N SER A 70 7.01 5.96 -3.92
CA SER A 70 7.71 7.22 -4.15
C SER A 70 8.68 7.12 -5.33
N GLY A 71 8.86 8.21 -6.08
CA GLY A 71 9.69 8.25 -7.29
C GLY A 71 11.21 8.21 -7.05
N HIS A 72 11.65 8.08 -5.79
CA HIS A 72 13.07 8.02 -5.43
C HIS A 72 13.55 6.56 -5.40
N SER A 73 14.21 6.14 -6.48
CA SER A 73 14.94 4.86 -6.57
C SER A 73 16.41 5.02 -6.19
#